data_AF-A0A8S3KD03-F1
#
_entry.id   AF-A0A8S3KD03-F1
#
_cell.length_a   1.000
_cell.length_b   1.000
_cell.length_c   1.000
_cell.angle_alpha   90.00
_cell.angle_beta   90.00
_cell.angle_gamma   90.00
#
_symmetry.space_group_name_H-M   'P 1'
#
loop_
_entity.id
_entity.type
_entity.pdbx_description
1 polymer ?
#
loop_
_entity_poly.entity_id
_entity_poly.type
_entity_poly.pdbx_seq_one_letter_code
_entity_poly.pdbx_strand_id
1 'polypeptide(L)'
;MHFADSRQYINIFDTSCEGQGDDGLNVQAFYFQVIRILNSTSLIVQEYNWADILNVGTGTRLDFSSSQQPFSVYATATLASNSVYNSSSQILQFTSVINASVGDWLCVADTPTVTIQNF
;
A
#
# COMPACT_ATOMS: atom_id res chain seq x y z
N MET A 1 -5.34 15.67 -3.58
CA MET A 1 -5.86 16.33 -2.36
C MET A 1 -7.08 17.20 -2.64
N HIS A 2 -8.26 16.75 -2.16
CA HIS A 2 -9.51 17.50 -2.17
C HIS A 2 -9.94 17.81 -0.74
N PHE A 3 -10.39 19.06 -0.51
CA PHE A 3 -10.94 19.51 0.76
C PHE A 3 -12.45 19.68 0.63
N ALA A 4 -13.22 19.02 1.49
CA ALA A 4 -14.63 19.30 1.66
C ALA A 4 -14.87 19.83 3.08
N ASP A 5 -15.35 21.07 3.15
CA ASP A 5 -15.69 21.74 4.40
C ASP A 5 -17.20 21.68 4.64
N SER A 6 -17.58 21.24 5.84
CA SER A 6 -18.90 21.45 6.42
C SER A 6 -18.67 22.04 7.80
N ARG A 7 -19.59 22.86 8.34
CA ARG A 7 -19.41 23.66 9.58
C ARG A 7 -18.89 22.89 10.83
N GLN A 8 -18.82 21.56 10.80
CA GLN A 8 -18.37 20.70 11.90
C GLN A 8 -17.23 19.74 11.52
N TYR A 9 -16.91 19.58 10.23
CA TYR A 9 -15.95 18.58 9.75
C TYR A 9 -15.15 19.10 8.56
N ILE A 10 -13.84 18.86 8.61
CA ILE A 10 -12.96 18.95 7.45
C ILE A 10 -12.66 17.53 7.00
N ASN A 11 -13.06 17.20 5.77
CA ASN A 11 -12.72 15.94 5.13
C ASN A 11 -11.58 16.17 4.14
N ILE A 12 -10.48 15.44 4.32
CA ILE A 12 -9.34 15.43 3.41
C ILE A 12 -9.36 14.11 2.65
N PHE A 13 -9.48 14.19 1.32
CA PHE A 13 -9.43 13.04 0.42
C PHE A 13 -8.16 13.11 -0.43
N ASP A 14 -7.48 11.96 -0.61
CA ASP A 14 -6.39 11.87 -1.57
C ASP A 14 -6.56 10.73 -2.59
N THR A 15 -6.71 11.11 -3.85
CA THR A 15 -7.18 10.25 -4.94
C THR A 15 -6.07 9.43 -5.61
N SER A 16 -4.86 9.41 -5.06
CA SER A 16 -3.71 8.66 -5.59
C SER A 16 -3.26 7.55 -4.62
N CYS A 17 -2.78 6.43 -5.18
CA CYS A 17 -2.29 5.27 -4.43
C CYS A 17 -0.98 5.61 -3.68
N GLU A 18 -1.08 6.05 -2.42
CA GLU A 18 0.04 6.60 -1.66
C GLU A 18 0.04 6.13 -0.20
N GLY A 19 1.21 5.72 0.30
CA GLY A 19 1.40 5.29 1.70
C GLY A 19 1.73 6.47 2.61
N GLN A 20 1.50 6.33 3.91
CA GLN A 20 1.69 7.41 4.88
C GLN A 20 2.94 7.15 5.73
N GLY A 21 3.93 8.05 5.62
CA GLY A 21 5.04 8.18 6.58
C GLY A 21 4.67 9.10 7.76
N ASP A 22 5.48 9.03 8.82
CA ASP A 22 5.33 9.69 10.14
C ASP A 22 5.01 11.21 10.07
N ASP A 23 5.47 11.90 9.03
CA ASP A 23 5.32 13.35 8.89
C ASP A 23 3.99 13.78 8.26
N GLY A 24 2.85 13.28 8.76
CA GLY A 24 1.49 13.88 8.71
C GLY A 24 0.89 14.40 7.38
N LEU A 25 1.64 14.37 6.27
CA LEU A 25 1.33 14.98 4.98
C LEU A 25 2.38 14.63 3.89
N ASN A 26 3.28 13.65 4.12
CA ASN A 26 4.16 13.13 3.07
C ASN A 26 3.38 12.16 2.18
N VAL A 27 2.67 12.78 1.23
CA VAL A 27 1.98 12.19 0.09
C VAL A 27 3.08 11.79 -0.92
N GLN A 28 3.66 10.61 -0.72
CA GLN A 28 4.56 9.99 -1.67
C GLN A 28 4.08 8.55 -1.95
N ALA A 29 3.96 8.17 -3.22
CA ALA A 29 3.65 6.81 -3.61
C ALA A 29 4.78 5.85 -3.18
N PHE A 30 4.56 5.12 -2.07
CA PHE A 30 5.43 4.05 -1.63
C PHE A 30 5.14 2.80 -2.46
N TYR A 31 6.04 2.52 -3.41
CA TYR A 31 6.01 1.28 -4.18
C TYR A 31 6.85 0.22 -3.48
N PHE A 32 6.27 -0.94 -3.24
CA PHE A 32 7.04 -2.12 -2.83
C PHE A 32 7.29 -3.00 -4.03
N GLN A 33 8.49 -3.57 -4.09
CA GLN A 33 8.82 -4.55 -5.10
C GLN A 33 8.55 -5.96 -4.58
N VAL A 34 7.93 -6.79 -5.40
CA VAL A 34 7.85 -8.24 -5.17
C VAL A 34 9.23 -8.83 -5.39
N ILE A 35 9.92 -9.22 -4.32
CA ILE A 35 11.26 -9.82 -4.41
C ILE A 35 11.23 -11.35 -4.43
N ARG A 36 10.14 -11.95 -3.92
CA ARG A 36 9.97 -13.41 -3.92
C ARG A 36 8.52 -13.81 -3.85
N ILE A 37 8.15 -14.90 -4.52
CA ILE A 37 6.84 -15.54 -4.40
C ILE A 37 7.01 -16.81 -3.57
N LEU A 38 6.28 -16.93 -2.47
CA LEU A 38 6.31 -18.11 -1.60
C LEU A 38 5.27 -19.14 -2.05
N ASN A 39 4.08 -18.67 -2.43
CA ASN A 39 2.99 -19.46 -2.99
C ASN A 39 1.97 -18.52 -3.67
N SER A 40 0.84 -19.07 -4.13
CA SER A 40 -0.21 -18.32 -4.83
C SER A 40 -0.91 -17.24 -3.99
N THR A 41 -0.72 -17.22 -2.67
CA THR A 41 -1.34 -16.28 -1.71
C THR A 41 -0.32 -15.56 -0.84
N SER A 42 0.98 -15.76 -1.05
CA SER A 42 2.01 -15.22 -0.18
C SER A 42 3.27 -14.87 -0.95
N LEU A 43 3.81 -13.68 -0.67
CA LEU A 43 5.00 -13.15 -1.32
C LEU A 43 5.82 -12.34 -0.31
N ILE A 44 7.08 -12.11 -0.64
CA ILE A 44 7.98 -11.24 0.10
C ILE A 44 8.12 -9.96 -0.71
N VAL A 45 7.91 -8.84 -0.03
CA VAL A 45 8.07 -7.49 -0.59
C VAL A 45 9.23 -6.78 0.09
N GLN A 46 9.81 -5.85 -0.64
CA GLN A 46 10.81 -4.92 -0.12
C GLN A 46 10.42 -3.50 -0.54
N GLU A 47 10.58 -2.57 0.39
CA GLU A 47 10.39 -1.15 0.09
C GLU A 47 11.51 -0.64 -0.83
N TYR A 48 11.12 0.17 -1.82
CA TYR A 48 12.07 0.79 -2.72
C TYR A 48 12.61 2.10 -2.12
N ASN A 49 13.93 2.21 -1.98
CA ASN A 49 14.66 3.40 -1.53
C ASN A 49 14.53 3.82 -0.05
N TRP A 50 13.89 3.04 0.83
CA TRP A 50 13.90 3.29 2.27
C TRP A 50 14.26 2.05 3.07
N ALA A 51 14.84 2.27 4.25
CA ALA A 51 15.23 1.24 5.21
C ALA A 51 14.13 0.88 6.21
N ASP A 52 12.97 1.53 6.12
CA ASP A 52 11.89 1.30 7.06
C ASP A 52 10.94 0.22 6.58
N ILE A 53 10.15 -0.30 7.52
CA ILE A 53 9.19 -1.36 7.26
C ILE A 53 7.80 -0.71 7.29
N LEU A 54 7.21 -0.37 6.14
CA LEU A 54 5.83 0.12 6.14
C LEU A 54 4.89 -0.95 6.70
N ASN A 55 4.24 -0.66 7.82
CA ASN A 55 3.26 -1.56 8.41
C ASN A 55 1.90 -1.41 7.71
N VAL A 56 1.65 -2.24 6.70
CA VAL A 56 0.35 -2.26 6.00
C VAL A 56 -0.66 -3.04 6.83
N GLY A 57 -1.72 -2.38 7.31
CA GLY A 57 -2.74 -3.02 8.14
C GLY A 57 -3.46 -4.19 7.45
N THR A 58 -3.87 -5.18 8.23
CA THR A 58 -4.76 -6.24 7.73
C THR A 58 -6.06 -5.63 7.19
N GLY A 59 -6.56 -6.15 6.07
CA GLY A 59 -7.73 -5.62 5.36
C GLY A 59 -7.41 -4.55 4.33
N THR A 60 -6.17 -4.05 4.27
CA THR A 60 -5.76 -3.07 3.25
C THR A 60 -5.78 -3.70 1.87
N ARG A 61 -6.29 -2.96 0.89
CA ARG A 61 -6.21 -3.32 -0.52
C ARG A 61 -4.89 -2.86 -1.13
N LEU A 62 -4.25 -3.77 -1.85
CA LEU A 62 -3.00 -3.54 -2.55
C LEU A 62 -3.21 -3.75 -4.04
N ASP A 63 -2.79 -2.78 -4.84
CA ASP A 63 -2.82 -2.82 -6.30
C ASP A 63 -1.46 -3.23 -6.84
N PHE A 64 -1.48 -4.12 -7.83
CA PHE A 64 -0.29 -4.68 -8.48
C PHE A 64 -0.13 -4.09 -9.88
N SER A 65 1.09 -3.67 -10.19
CA SER A 65 1.49 -3.20 -11.52
C SER A 65 2.80 -3.86 -11.93
N SER A 66 3.01 -3.99 -13.24
CA SER A 66 4.25 -4.61 -13.73
C SER A 66 5.40 -3.60 -13.76
N SER A 67 6.63 -4.08 -13.65
CA SER A 67 7.81 -3.21 -13.80
C SER A 67 7.88 -2.51 -15.17
N GLN A 68 7.30 -3.09 -16.22
CA GLN A 68 7.24 -2.50 -17.56
C GLN A 68 6.10 -1.49 -17.72
N GLN A 69 5.08 -1.54 -16.86
CA GLN A 69 3.93 -0.63 -16.84
C GLN A 69 3.55 -0.26 -15.39
N PRO A 70 4.41 0.52 -14.70
CA PRO A 70 4.30 0.77 -13.25
C PRO A 70 3.05 1.56 -12.81
N PHE A 71 2.31 2.14 -13.77
CA PHE A 71 1.06 2.88 -13.49
C PHE A 71 -0.19 2.17 -14.01
N SER A 72 -0.04 0.94 -14.51
CA SER A 72 -1.14 0.11 -15.00
C SER A 72 -1.43 -1.00 -14.02
N VAL A 73 -2.47 -0.81 -13.20
CA VAL A 73 -2.95 -1.84 -12.28
C VAL A 73 -3.50 -3.02 -13.09
N TYR A 74 -2.98 -4.22 -12.85
CA TYR A 74 -3.47 -5.45 -13.49
C TYR A 74 -4.16 -6.40 -12.50
N ALA A 75 -3.92 -6.24 -11.20
CA ALA A 75 -4.55 -7.03 -10.16
C ALA A 75 -4.67 -6.23 -8.86
N THR A 76 -5.65 -6.59 -8.04
CA THR A 76 -5.83 -6.06 -6.69
C THR A 76 -6.01 -7.23 -5.72
N ALA A 77 -5.46 -7.12 -4.51
CA ALA A 77 -5.66 -8.11 -3.47
C ALA A 77 -5.82 -7.48 -2.09
N THR A 78 -6.50 -8.20 -1.20
CA THR A 78 -6.69 -7.78 0.19
C THR A 78 -5.71 -8.51 1.09
N LEU A 79 -5.02 -7.75 1.94
CA LEU A 79 -4.04 -8.29 2.88
C LEU A 79 -4.77 -9.02 4.02
N ALA A 80 -4.49 -10.31 4.18
CA ALA A 80 -4.99 -11.14 5.27
C ALA A 80 -4.10 -11.03 6.52
N SER A 81 -2.78 -10.95 6.33
CA SER A 81 -1.80 -10.76 7.39
C SER A 81 -0.45 -10.33 6.81
N ASN A 82 0.41 -9.76 7.66
CA ASN A 82 1.80 -9.50 7.34
C ASN A 82 2.72 -10.00 8.46
N SER A 83 4.00 -10.18 8.14
CA SER A 83 5.04 -10.40 9.14
C SER A 83 6.39 -9.90 8.64
N VAL A 84 7.27 -9.54 9.58
CA VAL A 84 8.64 -9.14 9.24
C VAL A 84 9.43 -10.36 8.77
N TYR A 85 10.04 -10.26 7.58
CA TYR A 85 10.97 -11.27 7.07
C TYR A 85 12.42 -10.94 7.49
N ASN A 86 12.84 -9.69 7.29
CA ASN A 86 14.13 -9.15 7.71
C ASN A 86 14.00 -7.64 7.95
N SER A 87 15.09 -6.94 8.25
CA SER A 87 15.12 -5.51 8.55
C SER A 87 14.60 -4.58 7.45
N SER A 88 14.37 -5.09 6.23
CA SER A 88 13.99 -4.33 5.05
C SER A 88 12.93 -5.03 4.19
N SER A 89 12.31 -6.09 4.69
CA SER A 89 11.37 -6.89 3.90
C SER A 89 10.28 -7.50 4.75
N GLN A 90 9.10 -7.64 4.16
CA GLN A 90 7.92 -8.24 4.79
C GLN A 90 7.40 -9.41 3.98
N ILE A 91 6.82 -10.38 4.68
CA ILE A 91 5.94 -11.38 4.10
C ILE A 91 4.52 -10.82 4.11
N LEU A 92 3.89 -10.78 2.95
CA LEU A 92 2.47 -10.44 2.82
C LEU A 92 1.69 -11.70 2.47
N GLN A 93 0.60 -11.93 3.19
CA GLN A 93 -0.34 -13.01 2.91
C GLN A 93 -1.71 -12.43 2.59
N PHE A 94 -2.34 -12.97 1.54
CA PHE A 94 -3.55 -12.41 0.96
C PHE A 94 -4.75 -13.32 1.13
N THR A 95 -5.95 -12.73 1.13
CA THR A 95 -7.22 -13.46 1.25
C THR A 95 -7.57 -14.26 -0.02
N SER A 96 -6.92 -13.97 -1.14
CA SER A 96 -7.17 -14.59 -2.44
C SER A 96 -5.86 -14.87 -3.17
N VAL A 97 -5.94 -15.78 -4.16
CA VAL A 97 -4.82 -16.07 -5.05
C VAL A 97 -4.45 -14.84 -5.89
N ILE A 98 -3.15 -14.61 -6.07
CA ILE A 98 -2.59 -13.52 -6.87
C ILE A 98 -1.62 -14.11 -7.89
N ASN A 99 -1.77 -13.70 -9.13
CA ASN A 99 -0.83 -14.01 -10.20
C ASN A 99 0.16 -12.84 -10.36
N ALA A 100 1.06 -12.67 -9.39
CA ALA A 100 2.12 -11.68 -9.43
C ALA A 100 3.43 -12.29 -9.93
N SER A 101 4.30 -11.44 -10.46
CA SER A 101 5.67 -11.81 -10.87
C SER A 101 6.69 -11.18 -9.94
N VAL A 102 7.86 -11.82 -9.80
CA VAL A 102 9.01 -11.18 -9.16
C VAL A 102 9.41 -9.95 -9.99
N GLY A 103 9.62 -8.82 -9.32
CA GLY A 103 9.91 -7.53 -9.93
C GLY A 103 8.69 -6.65 -10.13
N ASP A 104 7.47 -7.17 -9.94
CA ASP A 104 6.26 -6.35 -9.95
C ASP A 104 6.23 -5.38 -8.78
N TRP A 105 5.48 -4.30 -8.96
CA TRP A 105 5.27 -3.28 -7.96
C TRP A 105 3.91 -3.44 -7.32
N LEU A 106 3.82 -3.12 -6.03
CA LEU A 106 2.56 -2.98 -5.32
C LEU A 106 2.50 -1.65 -4.56
N CYS A 107 1.29 -1.12 -4.43
CA CYS A 107 1.00 0.09 -3.66
C CYS A 107 -0.35 -0.03 -2.94
N VAL A 108 -0.58 0.80 -1.93
CA VAL A 108 -1.86 0.88 -1.21
C VAL A 108 -2.91 1.46 -2.15
N ALA A 109 -3.99 0.70 -2.39
CA ALA A 109 -5.09 1.08 -3.26
C ALA A 109 -6.15 1.93 -2.53
N ASP A 110 -6.20 1.83 -1.21
CA ASP A 110 -7.18 2.55 -0.41
C ASP A 110 -6.78 4.03 -0.30
N THR A 111 -7.64 4.90 -0.85
CA THR A 111 -7.53 6.35 -0.70
C THR A 111 -7.53 6.71 0.78
N PRO A 112 -6.46 7.35 1.30
CA PRO A 112 -6.46 7.81 2.67
C PRO A 112 -7.56 8.85 2.87
N THR A 113 -8.31 8.69 3.97
CA THR A 113 -9.32 9.65 4.40
C THR A 113 -9.07 10.02 5.86
N VAL A 114 -8.96 11.33 6.11
CA VAL A 114 -8.88 11.86 7.48
C VAL A 114 -10.10 12.74 7.70
N THR A 115 -10.86 12.41 8.75
CA THR A 115 -11.99 13.22 9.22
C THR A 115 -11.57 13.89 10.51
N ILE A 116 -11.47 15.22 10.50
CA ILE A 116 -11.20 16.02 11.70
C ILE A 116 -12.54 16.56 12.21
N GLN A 117 -12.89 16.20 13.45
CA GLN A 117 -14.06 16.74 14.14
C GLN A 117 -13.63 17.84 15.12
N ASN A 118 -14.26 19.01 15.02
CA ASN A 118 -14.03 20.11 15.96
C ASN A 118 -14.92 19.90 17.20
N PHE A 119 -14.35 19.99 18.41
CA PHE A 119 -15.08 19.95 19.68
C PHE A 119 -15.19 21.35 20.28
#